data_AF-A0A971UTG9-F1
#
_entry.id   AF-A0A971UTG9-F1
#
_cell.length_a   1.000
_cell.length_b   1.000
_cell.length_c   1.000
_cell.angle_alpha   90.00
_cell.angle_beta   90.00
_cell.angle_gamma   90.00
#
_symmetry.space_group_name_H-M   'P 1'
#
loop_
_entity.id
_entity.type
_entity.pdbx_description
1 polymer ?
#
loop_
_entity_poly.entity_id
_entity_poly.type
_entity_poly.pdbx_seq_one_letter_code
_entity_poly.pdbx_strand_id
1 'polypeptide(L)'
;MKRNKRGHLDERQFQMLSEALAFAAVVGGFVNILIIIGKYTFLNDRKSVGYDIALLVIMALATLVYMWAKKEYDIPTTFTGKPLPTGFTREEKIARIKYYIMDAFKAAAIFFIFDIKIRKEILFPTVLGSKYLAYVVDFLFSFIIFYLINYFWHEYNVKKYNTYIKSLENDEDIY
;
A
#
# COMPACT_ATOMS: atom_id res chain seq x y z
N MET A 1 -3.60 25.67 -46.47
CA MET A 1 -3.44 24.35 -45.80
C MET A 1 -3.39 24.58 -44.28
N LYS A 2 -4.44 24.20 -43.55
CA LYS A 2 -4.49 24.32 -42.07
C LYS A 2 -3.52 23.31 -41.45
N ARG A 3 -2.44 23.80 -40.82
CA ARG A 3 -1.54 22.98 -39.99
C ARG A 3 -2.30 22.57 -38.72
N ASN A 4 -2.74 21.32 -38.67
CA ASN A 4 -3.30 20.70 -37.47
C ASN A 4 -2.14 20.47 -36.48
N LYS A 5 -1.82 21.47 -35.65
CA LYS A 5 -0.91 21.31 -34.51
C LYS A 5 -1.65 20.51 -33.45
N ARG A 6 -1.57 19.18 -33.51
CA ARG A 6 -1.90 18.33 -32.37
C ARG A 6 -0.98 18.78 -31.22
N GLY A 7 -1.59 19.22 -30.13
CA GLY A 7 -0.91 19.57 -28.89
C GLY A 7 -0.28 18.34 -28.27
N HIS A 8 0.87 17.91 -28.80
CA HIS A 8 1.79 17.11 -28.03
C HIS A 8 2.36 18.02 -26.94
N LEU A 9 1.99 17.75 -25.70
CA LEU A 9 2.71 18.30 -24.56
C LEU A 9 4.18 17.92 -24.73
N ASP A 10 5.05 18.91 -24.51
CA ASP A 10 6.48 18.65 -24.40
C ASP A 10 6.70 17.63 -23.28
N GLU A 11 7.64 16.70 -23.45
CA GLU A 11 7.85 15.55 -22.57
C GLU A 11 8.11 16.00 -21.12
N ARG A 12 8.78 17.15 -20.96
CA ARG A 12 8.97 17.82 -19.67
C ARG A 12 7.66 18.30 -19.05
N GLN A 13 6.77 18.88 -19.85
CA GLN A 13 5.46 19.34 -19.36
C GLN A 13 4.57 18.17 -18.97
N PHE A 14 4.63 17.07 -19.74
CA PHE A 14 3.94 15.84 -19.40
C PHE A 14 4.46 15.23 -18.10
N GLN A 15 5.78 15.19 -17.91
CA GLN A 15 6.40 14.71 -16.68
C GLN A 15 5.97 15.55 -15.47
N MET A 16 6.10 16.88 -15.53
CA MET A 16 5.67 17.77 -14.44
C MET A 16 4.18 17.61 -14.12
N LEU A 17 3.33 17.47 -15.14
CA LEU A 17 1.90 17.23 -14.96
C LEU A 17 1.64 15.87 -14.27
N SER A 18 2.36 14.82 -14.67
CA SER A 18 2.24 13.48 -14.08
C SER A 18 2.66 13.46 -12.60
N GLU A 19 3.75 14.15 -12.26
CA GLU A 19 4.24 14.29 -10.89
C GLU A 19 3.24 15.09 -10.03
N ALA A 20 2.71 16.19 -10.56
CA ALA A 20 1.69 16.98 -9.87
C ALA A 20 0.40 16.18 -9.61
N LEU A 21 -0.03 15.36 -10.58
CA LEU A 21 -1.19 14.47 -10.42
C LEU A 21 -0.93 13.36 -9.40
N ALA A 22 0.26 12.76 -9.40
CA ALA A 22 0.64 11.76 -8.40
C ALA A 22 0.66 12.36 -6.99
N PHE A 23 1.24 13.55 -6.84
CA PHE A 23 1.24 14.27 -5.57
C PHE A 23 -0.18 14.61 -5.11
N ALA A 24 -1.03 15.13 -6.01
CA ALA A 24 -2.42 15.43 -5.72
C ALA A 24 -3.21 14.17 -5.31
N ALA A 25 -2.95 13.02 -5.93
CA ALA A 25 -3.57 11.76 -5.56
C ALA A 25 -3.14 11.29 -4.15
N VAL A 26 -1.85 11.41 -3.81
CA VAL A 26 -1.34 11.07 -2.48
C VAL A 26 -1.94 11.98 -1.41
N VAL A 27 -1.89 13.30 -1.62
CA VAL A 27 -2.46 14.28 -0.69
C VAL A 27 -3.97 14.12 -0.56
N GLY A 28 -4.67 13.97 -1.68
CA GLY A 28 -6.11 13.75 -1.71
C GLY A 28 -6.53 12.47 -0.99
N GLY A 29 -5.77 11.37 -1.17
CA GLY A 29 -5.97 10.13 -0.42
C GLY A 29 -5.77 10.31 1.08
N PHE A 30 -4.73 11.04 1.49
CA PHE A 30 -4.48 11.35 2.90
C PHE A 30 -5.59 12.20 3.52
N VAL A 31 -6.03 13.26 2.83
CA VAL A 31 -7.16 14.10 3.28
C VAL A 31 -8.44 13.26 3.39
N ASN A 32 -8.71 12.38 2.42
CA ASN A 32 -9.88 11.51 2.47
C ASN A 32 -9.85 10.57 3.68
N ILE A 33 -8.69 10.02 4.05
CA ILE A 33 -8.53 9.24 5.29
C ILE A 33 -8.88 10.08 6.52
N LEU A 34 -8.43 11.35 6.59
CA LEU A 34 -8.79 12.26 7.70
C LEU A 34 -10.29 12.54 7.75
N ILE A 35 -10.95 12.68 6.59
CA ILE A 35 -12.41 12.86 6.49
C ILE A 35 -13.13 11.62 7.02
N ILE A 36 -12.71 10.41 6.63
CA ILE A 36 -13.27 9.15 7.12
C ILE A 36 -13.16 9.08 8.65
N ILE A 37 -11.97 9.34 9.18
CA ILE A 37 -11.73 9.36 10.63
C ILE A 37 -12.68 10.37 11.27
N GLY A 38 -12.72 11.60 10.77
CA GLY A 38 -13.52 12.67 11.36
C GLY A 38 -15.03 12.39 11.33
N LYS A 39 -15.53 11.84 10.23
CA LYS A 39 -16.95 11.43 10.09
C LYS A 39 -17.30 10.29 11.04
N TYR A 40 -16.41 9.31 11.18
CA TYR A 40 -16.62 8.15 12.04
C TYR A 40 -16.50 8.50 13.52
N THR A 41 -15.61 9.41 13.92
CA THR A 41 -15.34 9.73 15.33
C THR A 41 -16.11 10.93 15.88
N PHE A 42 -16.21 12.02 15.12
CA PHE A 42 -16.77 13.28 15.62
C PHE A 42 -18.21 13.51 15.17
N LEU A 43 -18.56 13.09 13.95
CA LEU A 43 -19.87 13.40 13.34
C LEU A 43 -20.87 12.24 13.43
N ASN A 44 -20.42 11.02 13.79
CA ASN A 44 -21.23 9.80 13.79
C ASN A 44 -21.98 9.51 12.47
N ASP A 45 -21.53 10.10 11.36
CA ASP A 45 -22.17 9.92 10.04
C ASP A 45 -21.60 8.68 9.34
N ARG A 46 -22.03 7.50 9.81
CA ARG A 46 -21.57 6.20 9.28
C ARG A 46 -22.08 5.91 7.88
N LYS A 47 -23.16 6.56 7.44
CA LYS A 47 -23.78 6.30 6.13
C LYS A 47 -22.95 6.89 4.99
N SER A 48 -22.34 8.06 5.19
CA SER A 48 -21.53 8.70 4.14
C SER A 48 -20.09 8.16 4.05
N VAL A 49 -19.57 7.56 5.14
CA VAL A 49 -18.23 6.94 5.18
C VAL A 49 -18.02 5.87 4.10
N GLY A 50 -19.09 5.15 3.72
CA GLY A 50 -19.01 4.14 2.67
C GLY A 50 -18.54 4.70 1.33
N TYR A 51 -18.96 5.92 0.97
CA TYR A 51 -18.53 6.57 -0.27
C TYR A 51 -17.06 6.98 -0.22
N ASP A 52 -16.59 7.49 0.91
CA ASP A 52 -15.20 7.89 1.11
C ASP A 52 -14.25 6.69 1.03
N ILE A 53 -14.66 5.55 1.62
CA ILE A 53 -13.94 4.27 1.50
C ILE A 53 -13.95 3.78 0.05
N ALA A 54 -15.09 3.82 -0.64
CA ALA A 54 -15.19 3.42 -2.04
C ALA A 54 -14.27 4.26 -2.92
N LEU A 55 -14.17 5.58 -2.65
CA LEU A 55 -13.25 6.46 -3.36
C LEU A 55 -11.79 6.04 -3.17
N LEU A 56 -11.36 5.71 -1.93
CA LEU A 56 -10.01 5.20 -1.69
C LEU A 56 -9.73 3.89 -2.44
N VAL A 57 -10.71 2.98 -2.48
CA VAL A 57 -10.59 1.72 -3.23
C VAL A 57 -10.45 1.98 -4.73
N ILE A 58 -11.25 2.89 -5.29
CA ILE A 58 -11.16 3.27 -6.72
C ILE A 58 -9.79 3.88 -7.03
N MET A 59 -9.28 4.76 -6.16
CA MET A 59 -7.95 5.34 -6.32
C MET A 59 -6.87 4.25 -6.34
N ALA A 60 -6.92 3.30 -5.40
CA ALA A 60 -5.97 2.18 -5.35
C ALA A 60 -6.06 1.29 -6.61
N LEU A 61 -7.26 0.96 -7.07
CA LEU A 61 -7.48 0.18 -8.29
C LEU A 61 -6.95 0.91 -9.53
N ALA A 62 -7.20 2.22 -9.65
CA ALA A 62 -6.70 3.01 -10.77
C ALA A 62 -5.16 3.01 -10.82
N THR A 63 -4.49 3.13 -9.67
CA THR A 63 -3.03 3.01 -9.58
C THR A 63 -2.55 1.62 -10.00
N LEU A 64 -3.21 0.55 -9.54
CA LEU A 64 -2.85 -0.82 -9.91
C LEU A 64 -3.00 -1.08 -11.41
N VAL A 65 -4.08 -0.61 -12.01
CA VAL A 65 -4.32 -0.72 -13.46
C VAL A 65 -3.25 0.05 -14.24
N TYR A 66 -2.89 1.26 -13.79
CA TYR A 66 -1.82 2.04 -14.40
C TYR A 66 -0.47 1.31 -14.35
N MET A 67 -0.10 0.77 -13.19
CA MET A 67 1.13 -0.02 -13.03
C MET A 67 1.14 -1.27 -13.93
N TRP A 68 0.01 -1.94 -14.10
CA TRP A 68 -0.11 -3.07 -15.03
C TRP A 68 0.05 -2.65 -16.49
N ALA A 69 -0.50 -1.49 -16.87
CA ALA A 69 -0.41 -0.98 -18.24
C ALA A 69 1.01 -0.55 -18.62
N LYS A 70 1.76 0.04 -17.68
CA LYS A 70 3.09 0.59 -17.95
C LYS A 70 4.17 -0.46 -18.18
N LYS A 71 4.01 -1.69 -17.68
CA LYS A 71 5.02 -2.78 -17.72
C LYS A 71 6.43 -2.42 -17.22
N GLU A 72 6.64 -1.21 -16.72
CA GLU A 72 7.83 -0.79 -15.98
C GLU A 72 7.72 -1.35 -14.56
N TYR A 73 8.78 -2.01 -14.11
CA TYR A 73 8.83 -2.63 -12.80
C TYR A 73 9.71 -1.83 -11.87
N ASP A 74 9.09 -1.19 -10.88
CA ASP A 74 9.82 -0.55 -9.80
C ASP A 74 10.54 -1.60 -8.95
N ILE A 75 11.70 -1.18 -8.42
CA ILE A 75 12.45 -1.96 -7.45
C ILE A 75 11.52 -2.22 -6.24
N PRO A 76 11.36 -3.47 -5.80
CA PRO A 76 10.49 -3.76 -4.65
C PRO A 76 10.96 -2.98 -3.42
N THR A 77 10.09 -2.20 -2.81
CA THR A 77 10.39 -1.44 -1.59
C THR A 77 9.52 -1.88 -0.42
N THR A 78 10.03 -1.64 0.79
CA THR A 78 9.28 -1.65 2.06
C THR A 78 8.21 -0.55 2.06
N PHE A 79 7.31 -0.56 3.05
CA PHE A 79 6.34 0.52 3.24
C PHE A 79 7.02 1.88 3.45
N THR A 80 8.23 1.87 4.03
CA THR A 80 9.05 3.07 4.23
C THR A 80 9.85 3.51 2.99
N GLY A 81 9.65 2.86 1.85
CA GLY A 81 10.36 3.18 0.60
C GLY A 81 11.79 2.65 0.52
N LYS A 82 12.28 1.93 1.55
CA LYS A 82 13.60 1.27 1.47
C LYS A 82 13.56 0.10 0.49
N PRO A 83 14.55 -0.07 -0.39
CA PRO A 83 14.60 -1.20 -1.31
C PRO A 83 14.71 -2.52 -0.54
N LEU A 84 13.96 -3.52 -0.99
CA LEU A 84 14.02 -4.89 -0.51
C LEU A 84 15.13 -5.64 -1.25
N PRO A 85 15.90 -6.49 -0.55
CA PRO A 85 16.89 -7.32 -1.22
C PRO A 85 16.20 -8.34 -2.12
N THR A 86 16.53 -8.35 -3.41
CA THR A 86 15.85 -9.15 -4.44
C THR A 86 16.50 -10.52 -4.68
N GLY A 87 17.71 -10.76 -4.18
CA GLY A 87 18.40 -12.02 -4.42
C GLY A 87 17.79 -13.23 -3.70
N PHE A 88 18.25 -14.41 -4.12
CA PHE A 88 17.73 -15.70 -3.67
C PHE A 88 18.52 -16.30 -2.50
N THR A 89 19.54 -15.60 -1.98
CA THR A 89 20.36 -16.10 -0.88
C THR A 89 19.54 -16.20 0.41
N ARG A 90 19.96 -17.10 1.31
CA ARG A 90 19.29 -17.29 2.61
C ARG A 90 19.32 -16.01 3.45
N GLU A 91 20.43 -15.26 3.40
CA GLU A 91 20.61 -14.02 4.14
C GLU A 91 19.64 -12.94 3.68
N GLU A 92 19.50 -12.76 2.36
CA GLU A 92 18.55 -11.80 1.79
C GLU A 92 17.10 -12.17 2.10
N LYS A 93 16.77 -13.47 2.06
CA LYS A 93 15.44 -13.93 2.45
C LYS A 93 15.14 -13.64 3.91
N ILE A 94 16.10 -13.84 4.82
CA ILE A 94 15.96 -13.46 6.23
C ILE A 94 15.79 -11.94 6.37
N ALA A 95 16.56 -11.15 5.62
CA ALA A 95 16.44 -9.69 5.64
C ALA A 95 15.04 -9.24 5.17
N ARG A 96 14.48 -9.83 4.11
CA ARG A 96 13.11 -9.56 3.66
C ARG A 96 12.06 -9.89 4.73
N ILE A 97 12.15 -11.06 5.35
CA ILE A 97 11.22 -11.46 6.41
C ILE A 97 11.25 -10.46 7.59
N LYS A 98 12.45 -9.98 7.98
CA LYS A 98 12.58 -8.94 9.01
C LYS A 98 11.84 -7.66 8.63
N TYR A 99 11.92 -7.24 7.37
CA TYR A 99 11.16 -6.08 6.89
C TYR A 99 9.65 -6.34 6.95
N TYR A 100 9.17 -7.51 6.53
CA TYR A 100 7.75 -7.84 6.56
C TYR A 100 7.19 -7.84 8.00
N ILE A 101 7.94 -8.38 8.95
CA ILE A 101 7.62 -8.37 10.38
C ILE A 101 7.56 -6.92 10.89
N MET A 102 8.58 -6.11 10.58
CA MET A 102 8.66 -4.74 11.05
C MET A 102 7.52 -3.87 10.50
N ASP A 103 7.19 -4.00 9.22
CA ASP A 103 6.12 -3.25 8.60
C ASP A 103 4.74 -3.74 9.09
N ALA A 104 4.57 -5.04 9.32
CA ALA A 104 3.36 -5.58 9.93
C ALA A 104 3.15 -5.08 11.36
N PHE A 105 4.24 -4.98 12.14
CA PHE A 105 4.20 -4.45 13.50
C PHE A 105 3.77 -2.98 13.51
N LYS A 106 4.35 -2.15 12.64
CA LYS A 106 3.95 -0.74 12.51
C LYS A 106 2.47 -0.60 12.11
N ALA A 107 2.03 -1.38 11.13
CA ALA A 107 0.64 -1.37 10.68
C ALA A 107 -0.31 -1.79 11.81
N ALA A 108 0.00 -2.88 12.52
CA ALA A 108 -0.78 -3.34 13.66
C ALA A 108 -0.82 -2.32 14.80
N ALA A 109 0.30 -1.66 15.10
CA ALA A 109 0.37 -0.62 16.13
C ALA A 109 -0.49 0.60 15.78
N ILE A 110 -0.43 1.06 14.53
CA ILE A 110 -1.29 2.14 14.04
C ILE A 110 -2.76 1.73 14.16
N PHE A 111 -3.11 0.54 13.66
CA PHE A 111 -4.48 0.03 13.71
C PHE A 111 -5.00 -0.08 15.14
N PHE A 112 -4.18 -0.59 16.06
CA PHE A 112 -4.52 -0.72 17.48
C PHE A 112 -4.75 0.62 18.18
N ILE A 113 -3.94 1.65 17.87
CA ILE A 113 -4.15 3.01 18.39
C ILE A 113 -5.49 3.57 17.90
N PHE A 114 -5.83 3.36 16.63
CA PHE A 114 -7.13 3.75 16.10
C PHE A 114 -8.25 2.94 16.74
N ASP A 115 -8.06 1.63 16.93
CA ASP A 115 -9.07 0.75 17.50
C ASP A 115 -9.44 1.16 18.92
N ILE A 116 -8.46 1.42 19.80
CA ILE A 116 -8.70 1.91 21.16
C ILE A 116 -9.45 3.25 21.16
N LYS A 117 -9.12 4.16 20.23
CA LYS A 117 -9.73 5.51 20.19
C LYS A 117 -11.13 5.52 19.59
N ILE A 118 -11.41 4.63 18.64
CA ILE A 118 -12.58 4.67 17.78
C ILE A 118 -13.61 3.61 18.16
N ARG A 119 -13.15 2.39 18.44
CA ARG A 119 -14.00 1.27 18.84
C ARG A 119 -13.99 1.13 20.36
N LYS A 120 -15.13 1.44 20.99
CA LYS A 120 -15.38 1.02 22.39
C LYS A 120 -15.58 -0.50 22.49
N GLU A 121 -15.76 -1.19 21.37
CA GLU A 121 -16.02 -2.62 21.28
C GLU A 121 -14.81 -3.34 20.69
N ILE A 122 -14.20 -4.20 21.49
CA ILE A 122 -13.13 -5.11 21.07
C ILE A 122 -13.75 -6.12 20.10
N LEU A 123 -13.05 -6.52 19.04
CA LEU A 123 -13.49 -7.54 18.06
C LEU A 123 -13.71 -8.92 18.70
N PHE A 124 -13.00 -9.18 19.79
CA PHE A 124 -13.15 -10.34 20.67
C PHE A 124 -13.68 -9.92 22.05
N PRO A 125 -14.86 -9.28 22.15
CA PRO A 125 -15.38 -8.96 23.46
C PRO A 125 -15.88 -10.27 24.08
N THR A 126 -15.77 -10.43 25.40
CA THR A 126 -16.47 -11.44 26.22
C THR A 126 -15.94 -12.89 26.36
N VAL A 127 -14.99 -13.41 25.57
CA VAL A 127 -14.55 -14.83 25.78
C VAL A 127 -13.44 -14.99 26.85
N LEU A 128 -12.60 -13.98 27.03
CA LEU A 128 -11.33 -14.13 27.76
C LEU A 128 -11.34 -13.62 29.21
N GLY A 129 -12.49 -13.15 29.73
CA GLY A 129 -12.68 -12.67 31.11
C GLY A 129 -11.91 -11.40 31.49
N SER A 130 -10.85 -11.03 30.76
CA SER A 130 -10.02 -9.85 30.97
C SER A 130 -9.97 -8.95 29.72
N LYS A 131 -10.31 -7.67 29.91
CA LYS A 131 -10.27 -6.64 28.87
C LYS A 131 -8.87 -6.44 28.29
N TYR A 132 -7.84 -6.51 29.12
CA TYR A 132 -6.44 -6.36 28.69
C TYR A 132 -5.98 -7.52 27.81
N LEU A 133 -6.42 -8.74 28.14
CA LEU A 133 -6.08 -9.93 27.36
C LEU A 133 -6.74 -9.89 25.98
N ALA A 134 -7.99 -9.41 25.90
CA ALA A 134 -8.68 -9.20 24.63
C ALA A 134 -7.96 -8.19 23.72
N TYR A 135 -7.40 -7.10 24.27
CA TYR A 135 -6.57 -6.15 23.49
C TYR A 135 -5.28 -6.78 22.94
N VAL A 136 -4.59 -7.60 23.75
CA VAL A 136 -3.37 -8.29 23.30
C VAL A 136 -3.69 -9.27 22.18
N VAL A 137 -4.77 -10.05 22.30
CA VAL A 137 -5.20 -11.00 21.27
C VAL A 137 -5.57 -10.29 19.99
N ASP A 138 -6.33 -9.20 20.08
CA ASP A 138 -6.73 -8.42 18.90
C ASP A 138 -5.53 -7.78 18.18
N PHE A 139 -4.57 -7.25 18.94
CA PHE A 139 -3.30 -6.77 18.40
C PHE A 139 -2.51 -7.89 17.69
N LEU A 140 -2.33 -9.04 18.33
CA LEU A 140 -1.61 -10.18 17.75
C LEU A 140 -2.30 -10.70 16.49
N PHE A 141 -3.63 -10.74 16.49
CA PHE A 141 -4.40 -11.15 15.33
C PHE A 141 -4.21 -10.17 14.16
N SER A 142 -4.32 -8.87 14.42
CA SER A 142 -4.05 -7.83 13.42
C SER A 142 -2.63 -7.93 12.88
N PHE A 143 -1.65 -8.11 13.76
CA PHE A 143 -0.25 -8.30 13.40
C PHE A 143 -0.03 -9.50 12.48
N ILE A 144 -0.63 -10.65 12.79
CA ILE A 144 -0.53 -11.86 11.96
C ILE A 144 -1.14 -11.60 10.57
N ILE A 145 -2.31 -10.95 10.49
CA ILE A 145 -2.95 -10.60 9.22
C ILE A 145 -2.03 -9.70 8.39
N PHE A 146 -1.54 -8.59 8.98
CA PHE A 146 -0.65 -7.68 8.27
C PHE A 146 0.65 -8.35 7.84
N TYR A 147 1.20 -9.25 8.66
CA TYR A 147 2.37 -10.03 8.31
C TYR A 147 2.11 -10.91 7.09
N LEU A 148 0.99 -11.62 7.04
CA LEU A 148 0.63 -12.47 5.90
C LEU A 148 0.46 -11.63 4.63
N ILE A 149 -0.27 -10.50 4.70
CA ILE A 149 -0.45 -9.57 3.58
C ILE A 149 0.92 -9.10 3.06
N ASN A 150 1.79 -8.60 3.95
CA ASN A 150 3.11 -8.12 3.58
C ASN A 150 3.96 -9.24 2.96
N TYR A 151 3.96 -10.43 3.57
CA TYR A 151 4.71 -11.57 3.06
C TYR A 151 4.29 -11.93 1.64
N PHE A 152 2.99 -12.13 1.39
CA PHE A 152 2.52 -12.52 0.06
C PHE A 152 2.71 -11.41 -0.98
N TRP A 153 2.39 -10.17 -0.61
CA TRP A 153 2.50 -9.02 -1.52
C TRP A 153 3.95 -8.75 -1.93
N HIS A 154 4.86 -8.66 -0.96
CA HIS A 154 6.26 -8.37 -1.26
C HIS A 154 6.98 -9.54 -1.93
N GLU A 155 6.72 -10.80 -1.54
CA GLU A 155 7.32 -11.94 -2.26
C GLU A 155 6.80 -12.06 -3.69
N TYR A 156 5.51 -11.76 -3.93
CA TYR A 156 4.99 -11.68 -5.29
C TYR A 156 5.72 -10.61 -6.11
N ASN A 157 5.90 -9.41 -5.56
CA ASN A 157 6.58 -8.31 -6.23
C ASN A 157 8.07 -8.60 -6.49
N VAL A 158 8.78 -9.20 -5.54
CA VAL A 158 10.18 -9.61 -5.71
C VAL A 158 10.31 -10.65 -6.83
N LYS A 159 9.43 -11.66 -6.85
CA LYS A 159 9.43 -12.65 -7.94
C LYS A 159 9.14 -12.01 -9.30
N LYS A 160 8.13 -11.13 -9.36
CA LYS A 160 7.74 -10.43 -10.58
C LYS A 160 8.89 -9.57 -11.12
N TYR A 161 9.56 -8.83 -10.23
CA TYR A 161 10.75 -8.04 -10.56
C TYR A 161 11.90 -8.91 -11.08
N ASN A 162 12.22 -10.01 -10.40
CA ASN A 162 13.30 -10.91 -10.84
C ASN A 162 13.01 -11.57 -12.19
N THR A 163 11.76 -11.92 -12.48
CA THR A 163 11.36 -12.44 -13.80
C THR A 163 11.55 -11.39 -14.89
N TYR A 164 11.24 -10.12 -14.59
CA TYR A 164 11.44 -9.02 -15.53
C TYR A 164 12.92 -8.76 -15.82
N ILE A 165 13.77 -8.70 -14.78
CA ILE A 165 15.22 -8.55 -14.96
C ILE A 165 15.78 -9.68 -15.83
N LYS A 166 15.39 -10.93 -15.56
CA LYS A 166 15.81 -12.07 -16.39
C LYS A 166 15.35 -11.97 -17.84
N SER A 167 14.16 -11.41 -18.12
CA SER A 167 13.73 -11.20 -19.51
C SER A 167 14.59 -10.15 -20.22
N LEU A 168 15.05 -9.10 -19.50
CA LEU A 168 15.93 -8.10 -20.08
C LEU A 168 17.33 -8.66 -20.34
N GLU A 169 17.89 -9.43 -19.40
CA GLU A 169 19.21 -10.09 -19.58
C GLU A 169 19.21 -11.02 -20.80
N ASN A 170 18.16 -11.84 -20.96
CA ASN A 170 18.04 -12.73 -22.11
C ASN A 170 17.86 -12.00 -23.46
N ASP A 171 17.26 -10.81 -23.46
CA ASP A 171 17.08 -10.00 -24.68
C ASP A 171 18.40 -9.28 -25.08
N GLU A 172 19.28 -8.97 -24.12
CA GLU A 172 20.61 -8.41 -24.38
C GLU A 172 21.60 -9.45 -24.92
N ASP A 173 21.50 -10.72 -24.50
CA ASP A 173 22.37 -11.82 -24.95
C ASP A 173 22.16 -12.25 -26.42
N ILE A 174 21.15 -11.69 -27.11
CA ILE A 174 20.77 -12.02 -28.50
C ILE A 174 21.37 -11.01 -29.51
N TYR A 175 22.01 -9.93 -29.04
CA TYR A 175 22.70 -8.93 -29.88
C TYR A 175 24.23 -8.98 -29.73
#